data_AF-A0A7Y0SN63-F1
#
_entry.id   AF-A0A7Y0SN63-F1
#
_cell.length_a   1.000
_cell.length_b   1.000
_cell.length_c   1.000
_cell.angle_alpha   90.00
_cell.angle_beta   90.00
_cell.angle_gamma   90.00
#
_symmetry.space_group_name_H-M   'P 1'
#
loop_
_entity.id
_entity.type
_entity.pdbx_description
1 polymer ?
#
loop_
_entity_poly.entity_id
_entity_poly.type
_entity_poly.pdbx_seq_one_letter_code
_entity_poly.pdbx_strand_id
1 'polypeptide(L)'
;LKIRYQDFKMQETPATVWKDTFTAYTTTDDADDWFSRVLGQRVELLFSGEQSNRVREKLGQNVSFADGYPVLVISQASLDELNRRSSELPSMDQFRTNLVVSDTKPFEDDSWKRIRIGEVEF
;
A
#
# COMPACT_ATOMS: atom_id res chain seq x y z
N LEU A 1 -11.66 -5.76 -17.81
CA LEU A 1 -12.30 -5.08 -16.67
C LEU A 1 -11.95 -3.60 -16.74
N LYS A 2 -12.92 -2.69 -16.60
CA LYS A 2 -12.67 -1.24 -16.47
C LYS A 2 -13.35 -0.76 -15.19
N ILE A 3 -12.60 -0.14 -14.31
CA ILE A 3 -13.06 0.32 -13.00
C ILE A 3 -13.11 1.85 -13.03
N ARG A 4 -14.22 2.44 -12.62
CA ARG A 4 -14.37 3.90 -12.47
C ARG A 4 -15.05 4.21 -11.15
N TYR A 5 -14.51 5.15 -10.40
CA TYR A 5 -15.05 5.52 -9.08
C TYR A 5 -16.52 5.94 -9.12
N GLN A 6 -16.93 6.66 -10.16
CA GLN A 6 -18.32 7.07 -10.39
C GLN A 6 -19.33 5.91 -10.54
N ASP A 7 -18.86 4.71 -10.87
CA ASP A 7 -19.71 3.54 -11.10
C ASP A 7 -19.82 2.67 -9.83
N PHE A 8 -19.15 3.05 -8.73
CA PHE A 8 -19.18 2.29 -7.49
C PHE A 8 -20.55 2.37 -6.81
N LYS A 9 -21.01 1.23 -6.29
CA LYS A 9 -22.25 1.15 -5.50
C LYS A 9 -22.18 1.96 -4.22
N MET A 10 -20.97 2.16 -3.69
CA MET A 10 -20.70 2.96 -2.49
C MET A 10 -21.52 2.51 -1.26
N GLN A 11 -21.89 1.23 -1.17
CA GLN A 11 -22.57 0.70 0.01
C GLN A 11 -21.54 0.46 1.11
N GLU A 12 -21.80 0.96 2.30
CA GLU A 12 -20.94 0.74 3.45
C GLU A 12 -20.84 -0.74 3.79
N THR A 13 -19.61 -1.21 3.96
CA THR A 13 -19.33 -2.58 4.38
C THR A 13 -18.18 -2.59 5.38
N PRO A 14 -18.28 -3.35 6.48
CA PRO A 14 -17.18 -3.48 7.43
C PRO A 14 -16.02 -4.23 6.77
N ALA A 15 -14.82 -3.65 6.85
CA ALA A 15 -13.59 -4.30 6.44
C ALA A 15 -12.63 -4.41 7.62
N THR A 16 -11.86 -5.50 7.67
CA THR A 16 -10.85 -5.71 8.69
C THR A 16 -9.49 -5.91 8.03
N VAL A 17 -8.50 -5.12 8.46
CA VAL A 17 -7.10 -5.29 8.10
C VAL A 17 -6.31 -5.47 9.38
N TRP A 18 -5.62 -6.60 9.51
CA TRP A 18 -5.00 -7.04 10.76
C TRP A 18 -6.03 -7.09 11.91
N LYS A 19 -5.96 -6.17 12.87
CA LYS A 19 -6.90 -6.06 14.00
C LYS A 19 -7.79 -4.82 13.92
N ASP A 20 -7.66 -4.04 12.84
CA ASP A 20 -8.38 -2.78 12.68
C ASP A 20 -9.61 -3.01 11.81
N THR A 21 -10.80 -2.75 12.36
CA THR A 21 -12.06 -2.79 11.62
C THR A 21 -12.53 -1.37 11.34
N PHE A 22 -12.94 -1.12 10.09
CA PHE A 22 -13.34 0.21 9.62
C PHE A 22 -14.37 0.07 8.48
N THR A 23 -15.04 1.17 8.14
CA THR A 23 -16.03 1.17 7.06
C THR A 23 -15.33 1.38 5.71
N ALA A 24 -15.50 0.41 4.82
CA ALA A 24 -15.18 0.51 3.40
C ALA A 24 -16.46 0.58 2.57
N TYR A 25 -16.30 0.61 1.25
CA TYR A 25 -17.40 0.79 0.31
C TYR A 25 -17.35 -0.28 -0.80
N THR A 26 -18.50 -0.85 -1.14
CA THR A 26 -18.59 -1.80 -2.25
C THR A 26 -18.35 -1.12 -3.60
N THR A 27 -17.74 -1.84 -4.53
CA THR A 27 -17.43 -1.33 -5.88
C THR A 27 -18.50 -1.75 -6.89
N THR A 28 -18.26 -2.80 -7.67
CA THR A 28 -19.14 -3.26 -8.76
C THR A 28 -19.15 -4.78 -8.83
N ASP A 29 -20.30 -5.38 -9.15
CA ASP A 29 -20.39 -6.84 -9.31
C ASP A 29 -19.43 -7.36 -10.40
N ASP A 30 -19.25 -6.60 -11.49
CA ASP A 30 -18.30 -6.94 -12.55
C ASP A 30 -16.86 -7.06 -12.06
N ALA A 31 -16.46 -6.23 -11.08
CA ALA A 31 -15.14 -6.31 -10.47
C ALA A 31 -15.05 -7.51 -9.54
N ASP A 32 -16.05 -7.71 -8.67
CA ASP A 32 -16.13 -8.83 -7.74
C ASP A 32 -16.06 -10.17 -8.49
N ASP A 33 -16.84 -10.32 -9.57
CA ASP A 33 -16.85 -11.48 -10.44
C ASP A 33 -15.51 -11.70 -11.15
N TRP A 34 -14.88 -10.62 -11.63
CA TRP A 34 -13.60 -10.70 -12.31
C TRP A 34 -12.49 -11.16 -11.36
N PHE A 35 -12.38 -10.54 -10.18
CA PHE A 35 -11.39 -10.93 -9.17
C PHE A 35 -11.68 -12.34 -8.64
N SER A 36 -12.94 -12.70 -8.44
CA SER A 36 -13.33 -14.04 -7.99
C SER A 36 -12.90 -15.13 -8.98
N ARG A 37 -13.05 -14.88 -10.28
CA ARG A 37 -12.56 -15.80 -11.32
C ARG A 37 -11.04 -15.94 -11.31
N VAL A 38 -10.32 -14.83 -11.15
CA VAL A 38 -8.84 -14.84 -11.13
C VAL A 38 -8.29 -15.55 -9.89
N LEU A 39 -8.93 -15.36 -8.73
CA LEU A 39 -8.47 -15.92 -7.46
C LEU A 39 -9.05 -17.31 -7.15
N GLY A 40 -10.02 -17.79 -7.93
CA GLY A 40 -10.64 -19.11 -7.75
C GLY A 40 -11.53 -19.22 -6.51
N GLN A 41 -11.91 -18.10 -5.90
CA GLN A 41 -12.77 -18.04 -4.71
C GLN A 41 -13.61 -16.77 -4.76
N ARG A 42 -14.78 -16.78 -4.10
CA ARG A 42 -15.64 -15.59 -4.04
C ARG A 42 -14.96 -14.49 -3.21
N VAL A 43 -14.73 -13.34 -3.82
CA VAL A 43 -14.17 -12.13 -3.21
C VAL A 43 -14.95 -10.90 -3.64
N GLU A 44 -14.76 -9.82 -2.89
CA GLU A 44 -15.31 -8.50 -3.21
C GLU A 44 -14.16 -7.49 -3.27
N LEU A 45 -14.18 -6.62 -4.28
CA LEU A 45 -13.28 -5.48 -4.37
C LEU A 45 -13.91 -4.33 -3.58
N LEU A 46 -13.21 -3.89 -2.54
CA LEU A 46 -13.65 -2.79 -1.68
C LEU A 46 -12.86 -1.52 -1.94
N PHE A 47 -13.52 -0.38 -1.77
CA PHE A 47 -12.94 0.95 -1.85
C PHE A 47 -12.88 1.57 -0.45
N SER A 48 -11.76 2.20 -0.08
CA SER A 48 -11.60 2.84 1.23
C SER A 48 -12.28 4.20 1.34
N GLY A 49 -12.90 4.70 0.26
CA GLY A 49 -13.31 6.09 0.15
C GLY A 49 -12.17 6.98 -0.36
N GLU A 50 -12.51 8.19 -0.81
CA GLU A 50 -11.52 9.21 -1.20
C GLU A 50 -10.64 9.61 -0.02
N GLN A 51 -11.24 9.65 1.18
CA GLN A 51 -10.55 9.75 2.45
C GLN A 51 -10.91 8.53 3.29
N SER A 52 -9.91 7.69 3.58
CA SER A 52 -10.08 6.55 4.47
C SER A 52 -10.47 7.03 5.85
N ASN A 53 -11.42 6.35 6.51
CA ASN A 53 -11.79 6.58 7.91
C ASN A 53 -10.97 5.71 8.89
N ARG A 54 -10.05 4.87 8.39
CA ARG A 54 -9.20 4.04 9.23
C ARG A 54 -8.02 4.85 9.76
N VAL A 55 -8.04 5.13 11.06
CA VAL A 55 -6.98 5.88 11.75
C VAL A 55 -5.97 4.91 12.36
N ARG A 56 -4.69 5.15 12.07
CA ARG A 56 -3.59 4.49 12.78
C ARG A 56 -3.21 5.33 14.00
N GLU A 57 -3.71 4.95 15.17
CA GLU A 57 -3.54 5.73 16.41
C GLU A 57 -2.08 6.13 16.69
N LYS A 58 -1.13 5.20 16.50
CA LYS A 58 0.30 5.47 16.71
C LYS A 58 0.87 6.60 15.83
N LEU A 59 0.26 6.86 14.68
CA LEU A 59 0.68 7.90 13.74
C LEU A 59 -0.20 9.14 13.82
N GLY A 60 -1.40 9.04 14.42
CA GLY A 60 -2.40 10.11 14.39
C GLY A 60 -2.85 10.46 12.97
N GLN A 61 -2.72 9.53 12.02
CA GLN A 61 -3.02 9.75 10.60
C GLN A 61 -3.88 8.62 10.04
N ASN A 62 -4.61 8.94 8.98
CA ASN A 62 -5.46 7.99 8.28
C ASN A 62 -4.60 7.14 7.34
N VAL A 63 -4.87 5.85 7.32
CA VAL A 63 -4.27 4.90 6.38
C VAL A 63 -5.38 4.20 5.63
N SER A 64 -5.13 3.77 4.39
CA SER A 64 -6.09 2.96 3.63
C SER A 64 -6.01 1.48 4.08
N PHE A 65 -6.09 0.54 3.14
CA PHE A 65 -5.82 -0.87 3.38
C PHE A 65 -4.32 -1.18 3.62
N ALA A 66 -3.44 -0.17 3.67
CA ALA A 66 -2.00 -0.35 3.92
C ALA A 66 -1.71 -1.04 5.27
N ASP A 67 -0.61 -1.79 5.31
CA ASP A 67 -0.23 -2.63 6.46
C ASP A 67 0.22 -1.82 7.69
N GLY A 68 0.95 -0.72 7.47
CA GLY A 68 1.85 -0.11 8.44
C GLY A 68 1.77 1.41 8.48
N TYR A 69 2.30 1.98 7.41
CA TYR A 69 2.59 3.40 7.26
C TYR A 69 2.06 3.85 5.89
N PRO A 70 1.75 5.15 5.71
CA PRO A 70 1.21 5.66 4.45
C PRO A 70 2.22 5.61 3.29
N VAL A 71 3.52 5.61 3.60
CA VAL A 71 4.62 5.57 2.63
C VAL A 71 5.69 4.62 3.12
N LEU A 72 6.20 3.78 2.21
CA LEU A 72 7.42 2.99 2.37
C LEU A 72 8.52 3.56 1.47
N VAL A 73 9.70 3.74 2.04
CA VAL A 73 10.91 4.22 1.36
C VAL A 73 11.97 3.14 1.47
N ILE A 74 12.71 2.94 0.38
CA ILE A 74 13.89 2.08 0.34
C ILE A 74 14.93 2.68 -0.59
N SER A 75 16.21 2.55 -0.27
CA SER A 75 17.28 2.96 -1.19
C SER A 75 17.66 1.86 -2.18
N GLN A 76 18.09 2.25 -3.39
CA GLN A 76 18.65 1.33 -4.37
C GLN A 76 19.90 0.63 -3.84
N ALA A 77 20.74 1.37 -3.08
CA ALA A 77 21.94 0.81 -2.45
C ALA A 77 21.62 -0.29 -1.43
N SER A 78 20.51 -0.18 -0.69
CA SER A 78 20.04 -1.25 0.21
C SER A 78 19.65 -2.52 -0.55
N LEU A 79 18.97 -2.38 -1.70
CA LEU A 79 18.64 -3.54 -2.55
C LEU A 79 19.90 -4.18 -3.13
N ASP A 80 20.83 -3.38 -3.62
CA ASP A 80 22.08 -3.88 -4.20
C ASP A 80 22.92 -4.66 -3.18
N GLU A 81 22.99 -4.15 -1.94
CA GLU A 81 23.70 -4.84 -0.85
C GLU A 81 22.97 -6.12 -0.41
N LEU A 82 21.64 -6.14 -0.41
CA LEU A 82 20.86 -7.37 -0.17
C LEU A 82 21.17 -8.40 -1.26
N ASN A 83 21.11 -8.00 -2.53
CA ASN A 83 21.38 -8.87 -3.68
C ASN A 83 22.81 -9.41 -3.67
N ARG A 84 23.78 -8.64 -3.18
CA ARG A 84 25.17 -9.10 -3.01
C ARG A 84 25.29 -10.21 -1.96
N ARG A 85 24.43 -10.21 -0.94
CA ARG A 85 24.48 -11.14 0.21
C ARG A 85 23.54 -12.34 0.06
N SER A 86 22.60 -12.27 -0.86
CA SER A 86 21.55 -13.27 -1.07
C SER A 86 21.91 -14.22 -2.20
N SER A 87 21.48 -15.48 -2.11
CA SER A 87 21.55 -16.44 -3.22
C SER A 87 20.48 -16.17 -4.27
N GLU A 88 19.41 -15.49 -3.88
CA GLU A 88 18.35 -15.00 -4.76
C GLU A 88 18.56 -13.51 -5.04
N LEU A 89 18.09 -13.04 -6.19
CA LEU A 89 18.20 -11.64 -6.60
C LEU A 89 16.81 -11.01 -6.64
N PRO A 90 16.24 -10.63 -5.47
CA PRO A 90 14.96 -9.95 -5.46
C PRO A 90 15.00 -8.63 -6.22
N SER A 91 13.86 -8.28 -6.79
CA SER A 91 13.62 -7.02 -7.47
C SER A 91 12.86 -6.04 -6.57
N MET A 92 12.96 -4.75 -6.88
CA MET A 92 12.43 -3.68 -6.03
C MET A 92 10.91 -3.78 -5.80
N ASP A 93 10.16 -4.29 -6.78
CA ASP A 93 8.71 -4.49 -6.71
C ASP A 93 8.30 -5.52 -5.64
N GLN A 94 9.18 -6.46 -5.27
CA GLN A 94 8.90 -7.43 -4.20
C GLN A 94 8.85 -6.79 -2.80
N PHE A 95 9.42 -5.59 -2.64
CA PHE A 95 9.38 -4.84 -1.37
C PHE A 95 8.13 -3.99 -1.21
N ARG A 96 7.30 -3.87 -2.26
CA ARG A 96 6.08 -3.03 -2.28
C ARG A 96 6.35 -1.58 -1.86
N THR A 97 7.52 -1.06 -2.18
CA THR A 97 7.92 0.31 -1.84
C THR A 97 7.13 1.34 -2.64
N ASN A 98 6.93 2.53 -2.07
CA ASN A 98 6.33 3.66 -2.78
C ASN A 98 7.42 4.55 -3.39
N LEU A 99 8.52 4.75 -2.66
CA LEU A 99 9.61 5.63 -3.06
C LEU A 99 10.93 4.86 -3.07
N VAL A 100 11.67 5.02 -4.16
CA VAL A 100 13.03 4.49 -4.30
C VAL A 100 13.99 5.67 -4.35
N VAL A 101 15.02 5.63 -3.52
CA VAL A 101 16.04 6.69 -3.45
C VAL A 101 17.38 6.16 -3.96
N SER A 102 18.05 6.96 -4.79
CA SER A 102 19.41 6.68 -5.30
C SER A 102 20.46 7.49 -4.54
N ASP A 103 21.75 7.21 -4.84
CA ASP A 103 22.90 8.01 -4.39
C ASP A 103 23.08 8.06 -2.86
N THR A 104 22.76 6.96 -2.18
CA THR A 104 22.94 6.77 -0.75
C THR A 104 23.94 5.64 -0.46
N LYS A 105 24.35 5.51 0.81
CA LYS A 105 24.98 4.27 1.28
C LYS A 105 23.90 3.19 1.54
N PRO A 106 24.26 1.90 1.49
CA PRO A 106 23.35 0.84 1.90
C PRO A 106 22.82 1.07 3.32
N PHE A 107 21.50 0.95 3.48
CA PHE A 107 20.75 1.09 4.73
C PHE A 107 20.82 2.49 5.36
N GLU A 108 21.28 3.50 4.64
CA GLU A 108 21.31 4.88 5.13
C GLU A 108 19.89 5.41 5.38
N ASP A 109 18.92 4.93 4.60
CA ASP A 109 17.50 5.24 4.71
C ASP A 109 16.87 4.87 6.06
N ASP A 110 17.39 3.87 6.76
CA ASP A 110 16.92 3.47 8.10
C ASP A 110 17.16 4.55 9.17
N SER A 111 18.17 5.40 8.94
CA SER A 111 18.57 6.44 9.89
C SER A 111 17.77 7.73 9.74
N TRP A 112 17.10 7.92 8.60
CA TRP A 112 16.41 9.16 8.29
C TRP A 112 15.23 9.38 9.24
N LYS A 113 15.17 10.58 9.79
CA LYS A 113 14.05 11.01 10.66
C LYS A 113 13.07 11.91 9.93
N ARG A 114 13.54 12.62 8.91
CA ARG A 114 12.76 13.49 8.04
C ARG A 114 13.39 13.50 6.67
N ILE A 115 12.55 13.51 5.64
CA ILE A 115 12.99 13.69 4.25
C ILE A 115 12.13 14.75 3.57
N ARG A 116 12.71 15.44 2.60
CA ARG A 116 11.97 16.42 1.79
C ARG A 116 12.17 16.13 0.31
N ILE A 117 11.08 16.03 -0.43
CA ILE A 117 11.06 15.80 -1.88
C ILE A 117 10.29 16.97 -2.51
N GLY A 118 11.02 17.87 -3.17
CA GLY A 118 10.47 19.15 -3.61
C GLY A 118 9.97 19.97 -2.42
N GLU A 119 8.68 20.30 -2.41
CA GLU A 119 8.03 21.09 -1.35
C GLU A 119 7.35 20.22 -0.27
N VAL A 120 7.41 18.88 -0.39
CA VAL A 120 6.74 17.95 0.53
C VAL A 120 7.75 17.40 1.53
N GLU A 121 7.48 17.56 2.83
CA GLU A 121 8.24 16.97 3.94
C GLU A 121 7.49 15.76 4.52
N PHE A 122 8.24 14.72 4.86
CA PHE A 122 7.78 13.47 5.47
C PHE A 122 8.49 13.24 6.81
#